data_AF-A0AAJ4XF98-F1
#
_entry.id   AF-A0AAJ4XF98-F1
#
_cell.length_a   1.000
_cell.length_b   1.000
_cell.length_c   1.000
_cell.angle_alpha   90.00
_cell.angle_beta   90.00
_cell.angle_gamma   90.00
#
_symmetry.space_group_name_H-M   'P 1'
#
loop_
_entity.id
_entity.type
_entity.pdbx_description
1 polymer ?
#
loop_
_entity_poly.entity_id
_entity_poly.type
_entity_poly.pdbx_seq_one_letter_code
_entity_poly.pdbx_strand_id
1 'polypeptide(L)'
;MSQIKQLIRLHRENYPIKTIARHLSISKNTVKSYLKKVTDLNLSLERILELEDPVLERMLRSGNPAYRDERFEYLFEDTLQVQILAEEWLQDYNYKRPHESLGGKTPMEYDALPAACYQ
;
A
#
# COMPACT_ATOMS: atom_id res chain seq x y z
N MET A 1 -4.72 -7.23 -24.72
CA MET A 1 -4.19 -5.86 -24.84
C MET A 1 -4.73 -5.05 -23.67
N SER A 2 -3.90 -4.73 -22.71
CA SER A 2 -4.33 -4.01 -21.51
C SER A 2 -4.61 -2.51 -21.76
N GLN A 3 -5.40 -1.89 -20.85
CA GLN A 3 -5.69 -0.45 -20.88
C GLN A 3 -4.41 0.41 -20.86
N ILE A 4 -3.36 -0.06 -20.16
CA ILE A 4 -2.08 0.65 -20.08
C ILE A 4 -1.36 0.66 -21.42
N LYS A 5 -1.34 -0.46 -22.15
CA LYS A 5 -0.75 -0.50 -23.49
C LYS A 5 -1.49 0.40 -24.47
N GLN A 6 -2.82 0.44 -24.39
CA GLN A 6 -3.62 1.35 -25.21
C GLN A 6 -3.31 2.82 -24.90
N LEU A 7 -3.15 3.17 -23.62
CA LEU A 7 -2.74 4.51 -23.20
C LEU A 7 -1.39 4.91 -23.80
N ILE A 8 -0.40 4.02 -23.74
CA ILE A 8 0.95 4.29 -24.26
C ILE A 8 0.92 4.51 -25.78
N ARG A 9 0.14 3.71 -26.50
CA ARG A 9 -0.04 3.88 -27.96
C ARG A 9 -0.67 5.22 -28.32
N LEU A 10 -1.78 5.58 -27.66
CA LEU A 10 -2.44 6.86 -27.89
C LEU A 10 -1.52 8.04 -27.54
N HIS A 11 -0.69 7.91 -26.51
CA HIS A 11 0.29 8.93 -26.17
C HIS A 11 1.38 9.06 -27.24
N ARG A 12 1.89 7.94 -27.78
CA ARG A 12 2.83 7.93 -28.90
C ARG A 12 2.26 8.60 -30.16
N GLU A 13 0.95 8.44 -30.39
CA GLU A 13 0.22 9.13 -31.46
C GLU A 13 -0.11 10.61 -31.13
N ASN A 14 0.44 11.17 -30.04
CA ASN A 14 0.25 12.55 -29.59
C ASN A 14 -1.20 12.93 -29.25
N TYR A 15 -2.04 11.98 -28.83
CA TYR A 15 -3.38 12.29 -28.36
C TYR A 15 -3.35 13.12 -27.06
N PRO A 16 -4.23 14.14 -26.92
CA PRO A 16 -4.32 14.91 -25.68
C PRO A 16 -4.75 14.05 -24.49
N ILE A 17 -4.20 14.33 -23.30
CA ILE A 17 -4.53 13.62 -22.04
C ILE A 17 -6.04 13.50 -21.80
N LYS A 18 -6.80 14.57 -22.06
CA LYS A 18 -8.27 14.58 -21.89
C LYS A 18 -8.97 13.61 -22.85
N THR A 19 -8.47 13.48 -24.07
CA THR A 19 -8.99 12.57 -25.09
C THR A 19 -8.69 11.12 -24.72
N ILE A 20 -7.44 10.84 -24.30
CA ILE A 20 -7.03 9.52 -23.81
C ILE A 20 -7.90 9.08 -22.62
N ALA A 21 -8.08 9.98 -21.65
CA ALA A 21 -8.92 9.71 -20.47
C ALA A 21 -10.36 9.34 -20.85
N ARG A 22 -10.96 10.05 -21.80
CA ARG A 22 -12.31 9.77 -22.30
C ARG A 22 -12.37 8.45 -23.07
N HIS A 23 -11.38 8.17 -23.90
CA HIS A 23 -11.35 6.97 -24.73
C HIS A 23 -11.16 5.69 -23.91
N LEU A 24 -10.37 5.75 -22.83
CA LEU A 24 -10.08 4.61 -21.96
C LEU A 24 -10.97 4.55 -20.71
N SER A 25 -11.89 5.50 -20.54
CA SER A 25 -12.76 5.62 -19.35
C SER A 25 -11.99 5.63 -18.03
N ILE A 26 -10.86 6.35 -17.98
CA ILE A 26 -10.02 6.51 -16.78
C ILE A 26 -9.85 7.98 -16.41
N SER A 27 -9.51 8.25 -15.15
CA SER A 27 -9.32 9.63 -14.69
C SER A 27 -8.13 10.29 -15.40
N LYS A 28 -8.22 11.60 -15.65
CA LYS A 28 -7.11 12.40 -16.20
C LYS A 28 -5.86 12.33 -15.30
N ASN A 29 -6.05 12.13 -14.00
CA ASN A 29 -4.97 11.98 -13.04
C ASN A 29 -4.26 10.64 -13.21
N THR A 30 -5.00 9.56 -13.48
CA THR A 30 -4.45 8.25 -13.80
C THR A 30 -3.62 8.32 -15.08
N VAL A 31 -4.12 8.99 -16.13
CA VAL A 31 -3.36 9.18 -17.37
C VAL A 31 -2.04 9.90 -17.09
N LYS A 32 -2.09 11.04 -16.39
CA LYS A 32 -0.88 11.80 -16.00
C LYS A 32 0.08 10.96 -15.15
N SER A 33 -0.43 10.22 -14.18
CA SER A 33 0.36 9.38 -13.28
C SER A 33 1.09 8.28 -14.04
N TYR A 34 0.41 7.58 -14.96
CA TYR A 34 1.03 6.53 -15.77
C TYR A 34 2.05 7.09 -16.74
N LEU A 35 1.78 8.22 -17.40
CA LEU A 35 2.77 8.87 -18.26
C LEU A 35 4.01 9.31 -17.49
N LYS A 36 3.83 9.89 -16.28
CA LYS A 36 4.94 10.23 -15.40
C LYS A 36 5.77 8.99 -15.02
N LYS A 37 5.11 7.90 -14.62
CA LYS A 37 5.81 6.65 -14.31
C LYS A 37 6.57 6.11 -15.53
N VAL A 38 6.00 6.21 -16.73
CA VAL A 38 6.66 5.81 -17.98
C VAL A 38 7.89 6.67 -18.27
N THR A 39 7.83 7.98 -18.06
CA THR A 39 9.00 8.86 -18.21
C THR A 39 10.08 8.56 -17.16
N ASP A 40 9.67 8.26 -15.93
CA ASP A 40 10.59 7.97 -14.81
C ASP A 40 11.33 6.63 -15.01
N LEU A 41 10.80 5.71 -15.80
CA LEU A 41 11.43 4.43 -16.11
C LEU A 41 12.67 4.55 -17.02
N ASN A 42 12.91 5.71 -17.64
CA ASN A 42 14.01 5.94 -18.60
C ASN A 42 14.10 4.88 -19.72
N LEU A 43 12.96 4.27 -20.10
CA LEU A 43 12.85 3.28 -21.17
C LEU A 43 12.19 3.90 -22.41
N SER A 44 12.51 3.38 -23.60
CA SER A 44 11.80 3.77 -24.83
C SER A 44 10.36 3.22 -24.82
N LEU A 45 9.43 3.96 -25.45
CA LEU A 45 8.03 3.55 -25.53
C LEU A 45 7.85 2.21 -26.24
N GLU A 46 8.71 1.93 -27.22
CA GLU A 46 8.77 0.67 -27.97
C GLU A 46 9.09 -0.49 -27.02
N ARG A 47 10.12 -0.34 -26.17
CA ARG A 47 10.52 -1.37 -25.23
C ARG A 47 9.45 -1.66 -24.18
N ILE A 48 8.73 -0.62 -23.75
CA ILE A 48 7.63 -0.77 -22.79
C ILE A 48 6.44 -1.53 -23.42
N LEU A 49 6.17 -1.31 -24.70
CA LEU A 49 5.09 -2.02 -25.42
C LEU A 49 5.40 -3.50 -25.67
N GLU A 50 6.68 -3.87 -25.72
CA GLU A 50 7.14 -5.26 -25.83
C GLU A 50 6.97 -6.06 -24.52
N LEU A 51 6.90 -5.40 -23.37
CA LEU A 51 6.72 -6.08 -22.08
C LEU A 51 5.40 -6.83 -22.02
N GLU A 52 5.37 -7.95 -21.30
CA GLU A 52 4.13 -8.65 -21.01
C GLU A 52 3.17 -7.78 -20.18
N ASP A 53 1.86 -7.90 -20.47
CA ASP A 53 0.80 -7.18 -19.75
C ASP A 53 0.94 -7.30 -18.21
N PRO A 54 1.11 -8.49 -17.59
CA PRO A 54 1.26 -8.58 -16.13
C PRO A 54 2.47 -7.83 -15.56
N VAL A 55 3.60 -7.82 -16.28
CA VAL A 55 4.81 -7.10 -15.84
C VAL A 55 4.58 -5.60 -15.88
N LEU A 56 4.01 -5.12 -16.99
CA LEU A 56 3.71 -3.70 -17.19
C LEU A 56 2.69 -3.17 -16.17
N GLU A 57 1.62 -3.94 -15.93
CA GLU A 57 0.60 -3.59 -14.94
C GLU A 57 1.20 -3.54 -13.52
N ARG A 58 2.07 -4.48 -13.15
CA ARG A 58 2.78 -4.43 -11.86
C ARG A 58 3.62 -3.17 -11.73
N MET A 59 4.42 -2.83 -12.75
CA MET A 59 5.29 -1.65 -12.72
C MET A 59 4.51 -0.33 -12.58
N LEU A 60 3.38 -0.20 -13.29
CA LEU A 60 2.64 1.07 -13.34
C LEU A 60 1.50 1.17 -12.31
N ARG A 61 0.90 0.05 -11.87
CA ARG A 61 -0.16 0.08 -10.84
C ARG A 61 0.36 0.02 -9.42
N SER A 62 1.60 -0.44 -9.19
CA SER A 62 2.19 -0.36 -7.86
C SER A 62 2.13 1.08 -7.34
N GLY A 63 1.44 1.27 -6.21
CA GLY A 63 1.44 2.52 -5.47
C GLY A 63 2.79 2.77 -4.81
N ASN A 64 2.97 3.96 -4.23
CA ASN A 64 4.05 4.17 -3.28
C ASN A 64 3.59 3.61 -1.93
N PRO A 65 4.33 2.68 -1.31
CA PRO A 65 3.99 2.23 0.04
C PRO A 65 3.97 3.44 0.98
N ALA A 66 2.90 3.58 1.77
CA ALA A 66 2.72 4.75 2.64
C ALA A 66 3.91 4.96 3.59
N TYR A 67 4.50 3.88 4.09
CA TYR A 67 5.66 3.89 4.99
C TYR A 67 6.96 4.41 4.37
N ARG A 68 7.03 4.62 3.04
CA ARG A 68 8.19 5.24 2.36
C ARG A 68 8.11 6.76 2.30
N ASP A 69 7.06 7.38 2.82
CA ASP A 69 6.96 8.83 2.94
C ASP A 69 7.96 9.33 4.00
N GLU A 70 8.67 10.43 3.71
CA GLU A 70 9.69 11.03 4.59
C GLU A 70 9.16 11.31 6.01
N ARG A 71 7.86 11.57 6.14
CA ARG A 71 7.21 11.79 7.44
C ARG A 71 7.26 10.57 8.36
N PHE A 72 7.51 9.38 7.84
CA PHE A 72 7.64 8.14 8.60
C PHE A 72 9.11 7.71 8.81
N GLU A 73 10.08 8.43 8.25
CA GLU A 73 11.50 8.09 8.36
C GLU A 73 11.99 8.15 9.81
N TYR A 74 11.42 9.05 10.62
CA TYR A 74 11.75 9.26 12.03
C TYR A 74 10.68 8.69 12.97
N LEU A 75 9.82 7.79 12.49
CA LEU A 75 8.81 7.17 13.35
C LEU A 75 9.47 6.31 14.43
N PHE A 76 10.58 5.66 14.07
CA PHE A 76 11.44 4.91 14.96
C PHE A 76 12.90 5.09 14.55
N GLU A 77 13.81 5.04 15.52
CA GLU A 77 15.26 5.15 15.32
C GLU A 77 15.81 3.92 14.59
N ASP A 78 15.34 2.73 14.96
CA ASP A 78 15.72 1.47 14.33
C ASP A 78 14.66 0.38 14.57
N THR A 79 14.89 -0.80 14.01
CA THR A 79 14.01 -1.96 14.19
C THR A 79 13.98 -2.48 15.62
N LEU A 80 15.04 -2.27 16.41
CA LEU A 80 15.11 -2.70 17.80
C LEU A 80 14.18 -1.85 18.67
N GLN A 81 14.11 -0.54 18.45
CA GLN A 81 13.18 0.34 19.14
C GLN A 81 11.72 -0.11 18.93
N VAL A 82 11.35 -0.48 17.70
CA VAL A 82 10.01 -1.02 17.40
C VAL A 82 9.73 -2.29 18.19
N GLN A 83 10.71 -3.20 18.26
CA GLN A 83 10.58 -4.45 19.00
C GLN A 83 10.40 -4.20 20.50
N ILE A 84 11.20 -3.31 21.08
CA ILE A 84 11.12 -2.94 22.50
C ILE A 84 9.74 -2.34 22.82
N LEU A 85 9.29 -1.38 22.02
CA LEU A 85 7.98 -0.74 22.23
C LEU A 85 6.83 -1.74 22.05
N ALA A 86 6.95 -2.67 21.10
CA ALA A 86 5.96 -3.73 20.90
C ALA A 86 5.93 -4.71 22.09
N GLU A 87 7.09 -5.07 22.64
CA GLU A 87 7.20 -5.92 23.83
C GLU A 87 6.60 -5.23 25.06
N GLU A 88 6.94 -3.95 25.31
CA GLU A 88 6.32 -3.16 26.38
C GLU A 88 4.81 -3.08 26.22
N TRP A 89 4.33 -2.77 25.01
CA TRP A 89 2.90 -2.72 24.75
C TRP A 89 2.22 -4.06 24.97
N LEU A 90 2.83 -5.17 24.54
CA LEU A 90 2.31 -6.53 24.78
C LEU A 90 2.23 -6.86 26.27
N GLN A 91 3.24 -6.46 27.05
CA GLN A 91 3.23 -6.63 28.51
C GLN A 91 2.08 -5.85 29.13
N ASP A 92 1.93 -4.58 28.77
CA ASP A 92 0.84 -3.74 29.28
C ASP A 92 -0.53 -4.26 28.86
N TYR A 93 -0.69 -4.67 27.60
CA TYR A 93 -1.93 -5.25 27.07
C TYR A 93 -2.31 -6.52 27.82
N ASN A 94 -1.36 -7.45 28.00
CA ASN A 94 -1.64 -8.76 28.57
C ASN A 94 -1.81 -8.75 30.10
N TYR A 95 -1.11 -7.87 30.81
CA TYR A 95 -1.00 -7.93 32.28
C TYR A 95 -1.48 -6.69 33.04
N LYS A 96 -1.67 -5.54 32.39
CA LYS A 96 -2.00 -4.28 33.09
C LYS A 96 -3.27 -3.60 32.60
N ARG A 97 -3.62 -3.75 31.32
CA ARG A 97 -4.77 -3.06 30.71
C ARG A 97 -6.05 -3.89 30.89
N PRO A 98 -7.01 -3.44 31.70
CA PRO A 98 -8.32 -4.08 31.78
C PRO A 98 -9.12 -3.82 30.48
N HIS A 99 -9.81 -4.85 30.00
CA HIS A 99 -10.62 -4.80 28.80
C HIS A 99 -12.10 -4.98 29.13
N GLU A 100 -12.94 -4.07 28.65
CA GLU A 100 -14.39 -4.11 28.85
C GLU A 100 -15.00 -5.41 28.30
N SER A 101 -14.53 -5.86 27.13
CA SER A 101 -14.94 -7.13 26.53
C SER A 101 -14.61 -8.36 27.37
N LEU A 102 -13.66 -8.27 28.30
CA LEU A 102 -13.28 -9.32 29.25
C LEU A 102 -13.87 -9.08 30.65
N GLY A 103 -14.88 -8.22 30.76
CA GLY A 103 -15.49 -7.85 32.03
C GLY A 103 -14.55 -7.08 32.95
N GLY A 104 -13.74 -6.18 32.36
CA GLY A 104 -12.78 -5.34 33.08
C GLY A 104 -11.50 -6.07 33.49
N LYS A 105 -11.19 -7.23 32.89
CA LYS A 105 -9.98 -8.00 33.16
C LYS A 105 -8.94 -7.82 32.06
N THR A 106 -7.69 -8.06 32.42
CA THR A 106 -6.61 -8.24 31.45
C THR A 106 -6.75 -9.61 30.76
N PRO A 107 -6.17 -9.80 29.56
CA PRO A 107 -6.15 -11.09 28.88
C PRO A 107 -5.63 -12.23 29.76
N MET A 108 -4.56 -12.01 30.52
CA MET A 108 -3.97 -13.04 31.38
C MET A 108 -4.84 -13.37 32.59
N GLU A 109 -5.50 -12.37 33.20
CA GLU A 109 -6.45 -12.61 34.29
C GLU A 109 -7.68 -13.38 33.81
N TYR A 110 -8.15 -13.11 32.59
CA TYR A 110 -9.27 -13.83 32.00
C TYR A 110 -8.91 -15.28 31.66
N ASP A 111 -7.72 -15.51 31.09
CA ASP A 111 -7.20 -16.84 30.78
C ASP A 111 -7.01 -17.70 32.06
N ALA A 112 -6.63 -17.06 33.17
CA ALA A 112 -6.49 -17.74 34.47
C ALA A 112 -7.83 -18.11 35.15
N LEU A 113 -8.98 -17.70 34.60
CA LEU A 113 -10.28 -18.05 35.17
C LEU A 113 -10.60 -19.54 34.93
N PRO A 114 -11.27 -20.21 35.90
CA PRO A 114 -11.72 -21.58 35.68
C PRO A 114 -12.73 -21.63 34.53
N ALA A 115 -12.72 -22.72 33.77
CA ALA A 115 -13.53 -22.87 32.54
C ALA A 115 -15.04 -22.65 32.72
N ALA A 116 -15.54 -22.78 33.95
CA ALA A 116 -16.93 -22.50 34.31
C ALA A 116 -17.30 -21.01 34.31
N CYS A 117 -16.33 -20.11 34.19
CA CYS A 117 -16.52 -18.65 34.19
C CYS A 117 -16.51 -18.02 32.79
N TYR A 118 -16.25 -18.80 31.74
CA TYR A 118 -16.44 -18.36 30.35
C TYR A 118 -17.95 -18.34 30.07
N GLN A 119 -18.50 -17.15 29.82
CA GLN A 119 -19.90 -16.94 29.45
C GLN A 119 -20.12 -17.18 27.96
#